data_AF-A0A2N1VIL2-F1
#
_entry.id   AF-A0A2N1VIL2-F1
#
_cell.length_a   1.000
_cell.length_b   1.000
_cell.length_c   1.000
_cell.angle_alpha   90.00
_cell.angle_beta   90.00
_cell.angle_gamma   90.00
#
_symmetry.space_group_name_H-M   'P 1'
#
loop_
_entity.id
_entity.type
_entity.pdbx_description
1 polymer ?
#
loop_
_entity_poly.entity_id
_entity_poly.type
_entity_poly.pdbx_seq_one_letter_code
_entity_poly.pdbx_strand_id
1 'polypeptide(L)' 'MNSEYVKIDELKLSDEDLIFKYPVNHQFHTGSTIAESILENWENEKTKFVKILPRAIETVNYGKIYEEQFKNRLLEVFKV' A
#
# COMPACT_ATOMS: atom_id res chain seq x y z
N MET A 1 -6.62 18.05 2.43
CA MET A 1 -5.49 17.17 2.80
C MET A 1 -4.67 17.86 3.89
N ASN A 2 -4.24 17.15 4.92
CA ASN A 2 -3.41 17.72 5.98
C ASN A 2 -1.92 17.71 5.59
N SER A 3 -1.46 18.77 4.93
CA SER A 3 -0.11 18.88 4.39
C SER A 3 1.01 18.97 5.44
N GLU A 4 0.65 19.19 6.70
CA GLU A 4 1.59 19.19 7.83
C GLU A 4 2.13 17.77 8.11
N TYR A 5 1.31 16.74 7.91
CA TYR A 5 1.66 15.36 8.25
C TYR A 5 1.82 14.44 7.06
N VAL A 6 1.27 14.79 5.90
CA VAL A 6 1.33 13.96 4.69
C VAL A 6 1.82 14.73 3.48
N LYS A 7 2.39 14.01 2.51
CA LYS A 7 2.81 14.51 1.20
C LYS A 7 2.23 13.63 0.08
N ILE A 8 2.10 14.21 -1.10
CA ILE A 8 1.81 13.47 -2.33
C ILE A 8 3.12 12.88 -2.84
N ASP A 9 3.07 11.65 -3.33
CA ASP A 9 4.19 10.97 -3.99
C ASP A 9 3.73 10.44 -5.35
N GLU A 10 4.70 10.07 -6.20
CA GLU A 10 4.42 9.49 -7.50
C GLU A 10 4.00 8.01 -7.36
N LEU A 11 2.99 7.60 -8.13
CA LEU A 11 2.61 6.21 -8.27
C LEU A 11 3.62 5.48 -9.16
N LYS A 12 4.26 4.45 -8.61
CA LYS A 12 5.15 3.56 -9.36
C LYS A 12 4.37 2.35 -9.87
N LEU A 13 4.90 1.64 -10.85
CA LEU A 13 4.31 0.39 -11.34
C LEU A 13 4.07 -0.63 -10.21
N SER A 14 4.97 -0.71 -9.23
CA SER A 14 4.79 -1.58 -8.06
C SER A 14 3.61 -1.19 -7.17
N ASP A 15 3.20 0.09 -7.20
CA ASP A 15 2.02 0.55 -6.47
C ASP A 15 0.74 0.16 -7.22
N GLU A 16 0.76 0.10 -8.56
CA GLU A 16 -0.39 -0.24 -9.41
C GLU A 16 -0.94 -1.64 -9.09
N ASP A 17 -0.07 -2.64 -8.96
CA ASP A 17 -0.46 -4.01 -8.58
C ASP A 17 -1.22 -4.04 -7.24
N LEU A 18 -0.75 -3.24 -6.29
CA LEU A 18 -1.36 -3.15 -4.96
C LEU A 18 -2.73 -2.44 -5.03
N ILE A 19 -2.78 -1.34 -5.78
CA ILE A 19 -4.00 -0.53 -5.95
C ILE A 19 -5.05 -1.32 -6.73
N PHE A 20 -4.69 -2.16 -7.69
CA PHE A 20 -5.63 -3.03 -8.38
C PHE A 20 -6.17 -4.13 -7.46
N LYS A 21 -5.29 -4.73 -6.64
CA LYS A 21 -5.67 -5.82 -5.72
C LYS A 21 -6.71 -5.39 -4.69
N TYR A 22 -6.68 -4.14 -4.21
CA TYR A 22 -7.61 -3.70 -3.15
C TYR A 22 -9.08 -3.61 -3.61
N PRO A 23 -9.44 -2.95 -4.72
CA PRO A 23 -10.77 -2.99 -5.29
C PRO A 23 -11.22 -4.40 -5.65
N VAL A 24 -10.35 -5.28 -6.18
CA VAL A 24 -10.71 -6.69 -6.45
C VAL A 24 -11.17 -7.38 -5.16
N ASN A 25 -10.37 -7.29 -4.10
CA ASN A 25 -10.72 -7.89 -2.82
C ASN A 25 -11.97 -7.22 -2.22
N HIS A 26 -12.09 -5.90 -2.36
CA HIS A 26 -13.24 -5.17 -1.85
C HIS A 26 -14.53 -5.57 -2.58
N GLN A 27 -14.53 -5.66 -3.90
CA GLN A 27 -15.66 -6.16 -4.70
C GLN A 27 -16.01 -7.58 -4.26
N PHE A 28 -15.02 -8.48 -4.17
CA PHE A 28 -15.24 -9.87 -3.78
C PHE A 28 -15.90 -10.02 -2.40
N HIS A 29 -15.45 -9.24 -1.41
CA HIS A 29 -15.96 -9.35 -0.05
C HIS A 29 -17.24 -8.55 0.23
N THR A 30 -17.57 -7.55 -0.60
CA THR A 30 -18.68 -6.62 -0.30
C THR A 30 -19.72 -6.49 -1.41
N GLY A 31 -19.44 -6.99 -2.62
CA GLY A 31 -20.29 -6.75 -3.80
C GLY A 31 -20.32 -5.28 -4.22
N SER A 32 -19.29 -4.49 -3.88
CA SER A 32 -19.25 -3.05 -4.19
C SER A 32 -19.29 -2.79 -5.70
N THR A 33 -20.40 -2.20 -6.16
CA THR A 33 -20.60 -1.79 -7.55
C THR A 33 -19.67 -0.64 -7.97
N ILE A 34 -19.23 0.17 -7.01
CA ILE A 34 -18.21 1.20 -7.26
C ILE A 34 -16.86 0.54 -7.55
N ALA A 35 -16.49 -0.48 -6.78
CA ALA A 35 -15.25 -1.22 -7.02
C ALA A 35 -15.28 -1.94 -8.37
N GLU A 36 -16.42 -2.56 -8.71
CA GLU A 36 -16.66 -3.15 -10.03
C GLU A 36 -16.47 -2.13 -11.15
N SER A 37 -17.11 -0.96 -11.07
CA SER A 37 -16.96 0.11 -12.07
C SER A 37 -15.52 0.62 -12.20
N ILE A 38 -14.78 0.69 -11.09
CA ILE A 38 -13.35 1.05 -11.11
C ILE A 38 -12.52 0.00 -11.86
N LEU A 39 -12.81 -1.28 -11.63
CA LEU A 39 -12.09 -2.40 -12.26
C LEU A 39 -12.41 -2.54 -13.75
N GLU A 40 -13.67 -2.33 -14.15
CA GLU A 40 -14.10 -2.37 -15.55
C GLU A 40 -13.45 -1.26 -16.39
N ASN A 41 -13.15 -0.11 -15.80
CA ASN A 41 -12.53 1.04 -16.46
C ASN A 41 -11.10 1.32 -15.97
N TRP A 42 -10.35 0.27 -15.61
CA TRP A 42 -9.10 0.40 -14.88
C TRP A 42 -8.08 1.37 -15.51
N GLU A 43 -7.87 1.30 -16.83
CA GLU A 43 -6.87 2.14 -17.51
C GLU A 43 -7.12 3.64 -17.35
N ASN A 44 -8.38 4.06 -17.25
CA ASN A 44 -8.75 5.44 -17.00
C ASN A 44 -8.77 5.75 -15.51
N GLU A 45 -9.32 4.86 -14.69
CA GLU A 45 -9.49 5.10 -13.25
C GLU A 45 -8.17 5.10 -12.49
N LYS A 46 -7.18 4.29 -12.90
CA LYS A 46 -5.86 4.25 -12.26
C LYS A 46 -5.16 5.60 -12.21
N THR A 47 -5.41 6.45 -13.21
CA THR A 47 -4.84 7.81 -13.30
C THR A 47 -5.40 8.78 -12.26
N LYS A 48 -6.53 8.45 -11.63
CA LYS A 48 -7.20 9.30 -10.64
C LYS A 48 -6.76 9.02 -9.20
N PHE A 49 -6.00 7.96 -8.98
CA PHE A 49 -5.44 7.66 -7.66
C PHE A 49 -4.31 8.61 -7.32
N VAL A 50 -4.25 9.03 -6.06
CA VAL A 50 -3.19 9.87 -5.52
C VAL A 50 -2.51 9.11 -4.39
N LYS A 51 -1.20 8.88 -4.55
CA LYS A 51 -0.40 8.28 -3.49
C LYS A 51 -0.11 9.32 -2.42
N ILE A 52 -0.49 9.00 -1.19
CA ILE A 52 -0.26 9.85 -0.02
C ILE A 52 0.68 9.11 0.92
N LEU A 53 1.77 9.76 1.32
CA LEU A 53 2.73 9.22 2.28
C LEU A 53 2.78 10.10 3.54
N PRO A 54 2.88 9.50 4.73
CA PRO A 54 3.22 10.24 5.94
C PRO A 54 4.60 10.87 5.82
N ARG A 55 4.78 12.13 6.23
CA ARG A 55 6.12 12.77 6.25
C ARG A 55 7.09 12.05 7.18
N ALA A 56 6.59 11.40 8.23
CA ALA A 56 7.39 10.55 9.12
C ALA A 56 8.10 9.40 8.37
N ILE A 57 7.67 9.02 7.16
CA ILE A 57 8.36 8.02 6.34
C ILE A 57 9.83 8.40 6.09
N GLU A 58 10.15 9.70 6.07
CA GLU A 58 11.51 10.21 5.84
C GLU A 58 12.43 10.02 7.05
N THR A 59 11.88 9.89 8.25
CA THR A 59 12.63 9.70 9.50
C THR A 59 12.67 8.24 9.93
N VAL A 60 11.86 7.37 9.31
CA VAL A 60 11.79 5.94 9.61
C VAL A 60 12.83 5.17 8.80
N ASN A 61 13.70 4.44 9.51
CA ASN A 61 14.65 3.53 8.88
C ASN A 61 14.02 2.14 8.67
N TYR A 62 13.36 1.95 7.52
CA TYR A 62 12.72 0.68 7.16
C TYR A 62 13.68 -0.50 7.09
N GLY A 63 14.92 -0.28 6.65
CA GLY A 63 15.94 -1.32 6.61
C GLY A 63 16.24 -1.87 8.01
N LYS A 64 16.45 -0.96 8.98
CA LYS A 64 16.65 -1.33 10.38
C LYS A 64 15.46 -2.10 10.95
N ILE A 65 14.23 -1.61 10.73
CA ILE A 65 13.02 -2.29 11.21
C ILE A 65 12.89 -3.69 10.59
N TYR A 66 13.15 -3.82 9.29
CA TYR A 66 13.09 -5.10 8.60
C TYR A 66 14.13 -6.09 9.15
N GLU A 67 15.37 -5.64 9.35
CA GLU A 67 16.44 -6.45 9.94
C GLU A 67 16.11 -6.91 11.36
N GLU A 68 15.59 -6.02 12.20
CA GLU A 68 15.15 -6.34 13.57
C GLU A 68 14.04 -7.40 13.55
N GLN A 69 13.03 -7.23 12.70
CA GLN A 69 11.95 -8.21 12.56
C GLN A 69 12.46 -9.55 12.02
N PHE A 70 13.39 -9.54 11.06
CA PHE A 70 13.99 -10.76 10.53
C PHE A 70 14.80 -11.50 11.59
N LYS A 71 15.63 -10.78 12.36
CA LYS A 71 16.36 -11.34 13.51
C LYS A 71 15.41 -11.96 14.53
N ASN A 72 14.32 -11.27 14.88
CA ASN A 72 13.32 -11.79 15.81
C ASN A 72 12.68 -13.09 15.30
N ARG A 73 12.30 -13.16 14.01
CA ARG A 73 11.77 -14.39 13.40
C ARG A 73 12.79 -15.54 13.42
N LEU A 74 14.06 -15.28 13.12
CA LEU A 74 15.10 -16.30 13.22
C LEU A 74 15.27 -16.79 14.66
N LEU A 75 15.30 -15.89 15.64
CA LEU A 75 15.41 -16.26 17.05
C LEU A 75 14.21 -17.09 17.53
N GLU A 76 13.00 -16.84 17.04
CA GLU A 76 11.83 -17.68 17.32
C GLU A 76 11.96 -19.08 16.72
N VAL A 77 12.55 -19.21 15.52
CA VAL A 77 12.76 -20.50 14.85
C VAL A 77 13.87 -21.31 15.50
N PHE A 78 14.93 -20.67 16.01
CA PHE A 78 16.08 -21.34 16.64
C PHE A 78 15.98 -21.51 18.16
N LYS A 79 14.87 -21.09 18.78
CA LYS A 79 14.50 -21.52 20.14
C LYS A 79 13.96 -22.96 20.07
N VAL A 80 14.85 -23.93 19.92
CA VAL A 80 14.61 -25.37 20.16
C VAL A 80 15.61 -25.86 21.20
#